data_AF-A0A838HZW9-F1
#
_entry.id   AF-A0A838HZW9-F1
#
_cell.length_a   1.000
_cell.length_b   1.000
_cell.length_c   1.000
_cell.angle_alpha   90.00
_cell.angle_beta   90.00
_cell.angle_gamma   90.00
#
_symmetry.space_group_name_H-M   'P 1'
#
loop_
_entity.id
_entity.type
_entity.pdbx_description
1 polymer ?
#
loop_
_entity_poly.entity_id
_entity_poly.type
_entity_poly.pdbx_seq_one_letter_code
_entity_poly.pdbx_strand_id
1 'polypeptide(L)' 'MDTHTQTAVTLWPALRYTDAPAAIRFLTAAFGFTEALVVPGEADGAIAHAELGWPPGGG' A
#
# COMPACT_ATOMS: atom_id res chain seq x y z
N MET A 1 -24.23 3.92 29.33
CA MET A 1 -23.88 3.92 27.88
C MET A 1 -22.39 3.80 27.88
N ASP A 2 -21.91 2.58 27.71
CA ASP A 2 -20.54 2.23 28.06
C ASP A 2 -19.72 2.39 26.78
N THR A 3 -18.90 3.43 26.75
CA THR A 3 -18.04 3.71 25.60
C THR A 3 -16.90 2.69 25.61
N HIS A 4 -16.99 1.68 24.74
CA HIS A 4 -15.87 0.76 24.53
C HIS A 4 -14.89 1.40 23.54
N THR A 5 -13.72 1.80 24.02
CA THR A 5 -12.61 2.23 23.15
C THR A 5 -11.98 0.98 22.54
N GLN A 6 -12.29 0.69 21.27
CA GLN A 6 -11.60 -0.37 20.53
C GLN A 6 -10.24 0.16 20.07
N THR A 7 -9.17 -0.33 20.68
CA THR A 7 -7.80 -0.08 20.21
C THR A 7 -7.57 -0.90 18.93
N ALA A 8 -7.62 -0.26 17.76
CA ALA A 8 -7.25 -0.89 16.50
C ALA A 8 -5.72 -0.82 16.32
N VAL A 9 -5.10 -1.96 16.01
CA VAL A 9 -3.68 -2.00 15.62
C VAL A 9 -3.57 -1.64 14.15
N THR A 10 -2.80 -0.61 13.81
CA THR A 10 -2.47 -0.26 12.43
C THR A 10 -1.16 -0.95 12.02
N LEU A 11 -1.17 -1.64 10.88
CA LEU A 11 0.01 -2.32 10.33
C LEU A 11 0.28 -1.83 8.90
N TRP A 12 1.53 -1.49 8.59
CA TRP A 12 1.99 -1.22 7.23
C TRP A 12 2.94 -2.33 6.76
N PRO A 13 2.43 -3.37 6.08
CA PRO A 13 3.28 -4.43 5.56
C PRO A 13 4.13 -3.93 4.38
N ALA A 14 5.42 -4.27 4.40
CA ALA A 14 6.30 -4.08 3.25
C ALA A 14 6.33 -5.34 2.40
N LEU A 15 5.92 -5.24 1.14
CA LEU A 15 5.88 -6.33 0.18
C LEU A 15 6.93 -6.11 -0.91
N ARG A 16 7.60 -7.19 -1.33
CA ARG A 16 8.60 -7.16 -2.42
C ARG A 16 8.03 -7.90 -3.62
N TYR A 17 8.03 -7.23 -4.77
CA TYR A 17 7.61 -7.79 -6.04
C TYR A 17 8.76 -7.74 -7.02
N THR A 18 8.88 -8.77 -7.86
CA THR A 18 9.83 -8.77 -8.99
C THR A 18 9.43 -7.72 -10.02
N ASP A 19 8.12 -7.51 -10.21
CA ASP A 19 7.54 -6.47 -11.07
C ASP A 19 6.68 -5.53 -10.21
N ALA A 20 7.30 -4.47 -9.68
CA ALA A 20 6.63 -3.50 -8.84
C ALA A 20 5.54 -2.69 -9.59
N PRO A 21 5.75 -2.23 -10.85
CA PRO A 21 4.69 -1.59 -11.62
C PRO A 21 3.46 -2.47 -11.81
N ALA A 22 3.63 -3.77 -12.09
CA ALA A 22 2.49 -4.70 -12.21
C ALA A 22 1.80 -4.92 -10.86
N ALA A 23 2.55 -4.97 -9.76
CA ALA A 23 1.98 -5.09 -8.43
C ALA A 23 1.11 -3.89 -8.07
N ILE A 24 1.56 -2.65 -8.35
CA ILE A 24 0.75 -1.44 -8.12
C ILE A 24 -0.56 -1.54 -8.90
N ARG A 25 -0.51 -1.82 -10.22
CA ARG A 25 -1.72 -1.96 -11.05
C ARG A 25 -2.67 -3.04 -10.50
N PHE A 26 -2.13 -4.17 -10.06
CA PHE A 26 -2.93 -5.25 -9.50
C PHE A 26 -3.58 -4.83 -8.18
N LEU A 27 -2.83 -4.23 -7.25
CA LEU A 27 -3.32 -3.82 -5.94
C LEU A 27 -4.39 -2.72 -6.06
N THR A 28 -4.19 -1.75 -6.94
CA THR A 28 -5.17 -0.69 -7.19
C THR A 28 -6.42 -1.22 -7.90
N ALA A 29 -6.27 -2.04 -8.94
CA ALA A 29 -7.41 -2.52 -9.73
C ALA A 29 -8.21 -3.64 -9.05
N ALA A 30 -7.55 -4.60 -8.40
CA ALA A 30 -8.21 -5.78 -7.85
C ALA A 30 -8.76 -5.55 -6.44
N PHE A 31 -8.06 -4.74 -5.63
CA PHE A 31 -8.43 -4.52 -4.23
C PHE A 31 -8.90 -3.09 -3.98
N GLY A 32 -8.51 -2.11 -4.80
CA GLY A 32 -8.91 -0.71 -4.60
C GLY A 32 -7.93 0.09 -3.73
N PHE A 33 -6.67 -0.34 -3.63
CA PHE A 33 -5.63 0.51 -3.04
C PHE A 33 -5.49 1.82 -3.82
N THR A 34 -5.01 2.87 -3.15
CA THR A 34 -4.68 4.15 -3.78
C THR A 34 -3.19 4.45 -3.66
N GLU A 35 -2.58 4.94 -4.73
CA GLU A 35 -1.18 5.37 -4.73
C GLU A 35 -0.99 6.61 -3.86
N ALA A 36 -0.17 6.50 -2.81
CA ALA A 36 0.20 7.63 -1.95
C ALA A 36 1.55 8.22 -2.36
N LEU A 37 2.54 7.36 -2.62
CA LEU A 37 3.86 7.75 -3.09
C LEU A 37 4.45 6.66 -3.98
N VAL A 38 5.06 7.05 -5.10
CA VAL A 38 5.87 6.14 -5.92
C VAL A 38 7.19 6.81 -6.23
N VAL A 39 8.30 6.16 -5.87
CA VAL A 39 9.66 6.62 -6.08
C VAL A 39 10.32 5.74 -7.15
N PRO A 40 10.64 6.29 -8.34
CA PRO A 40 11.37 5.56 -9.37
C PRO A 40 12.72 5.05 -8.86
N GLY A 41 13.14 3.89 -9.35
CA GLY A 41 14.48 3.36 -9.13
C GLY A 41 15.47 3.79 -10.22
N GLU A 42 16.73 3.42 -10.02
CA GLU A 42 17.84 3.75 -10.93
C GLU A 42 17.74 3.05 -12.30
N ALA A 43 17.14 1.86 -12.35
CA ALA A 43 16.91 1.12 -13.58
C ALA A 43 15.55 1.47 -14.18
N ASP A 44 15.44 1.41 -15.51
CA ASP A 44 14.17 1.68 -16.20
C ASP A 44 13.06 0.73 -15.73
N GLY A 45 11.90 1.30 -15.41
CA GLY A 45 10.76 0.60 -14.83
C GLY A 45 10.93 0.09 -13.40
N ALA A 46 12.08 0.29 -12.75
CA ALA A 46 12.27 -0.07 -11.35
C ALA A 46 11.57 0.93 -10.42
N ILE A 47 11.16 0.44 -9.25
CA ILE A 47 10.58 1.26 -8.18
C ILE A 47 11.43 1.03 -6.94
N ALA A 48 12.04 2.11 -6.43
CA ALA A 48 12.81 2.07 -5.20
C ALA A 48 11.89 1.94 -3.98
N HIS A 49 10.74 2.60 -4.02
CA HIS A 49 9.74 2.59 -2.97
C HIS A 49 8.34 2.91 -3.52
N ALA A 50 7.32 2.25 -2.99
CA ALA A 50 5.92 2.60 -3.22
C ALA A 50 5.14 2.48 -1.91
N GLU A 51 4.30 3.47 -1.65
CA GLU A 51 3.35 3.51 -0.55
C GLU A 51 1.94 3.54 -1.13
N LEU A 52 1.10 2.61 -0.69
CA LEU A 52 -0.28 2.46 -1.14
C LEU A 52 -1.19 2.43 0.10
N GLY A 53 -2.25 3.23 0.07
CA GLY A 53 -3.25 3.27 1.15
C GLY A 53 -4.39 2.29 0.92
N TRP A 54 -4.87 1.64 2.00
CA TRP A 54 -6.05 0.78 1.99
C TRP A 54 -7.30 1.56 2.45
N PRO A 55 -8.33 1.75 1.60
CA PRO A 55 -9.46 2.63 1.94
C PRO A 55 -10.24 2.27 3.22
N PRO A 56 -10.45 0.98 3.56
CA PRO A 56 -11.07 0.56 4.83
C PRO A 56 -10.24 0.85 6.10
N GLY A 57 -9.04 1.42 5.98
CA GLY A 57 -8.16 1.75 7.10
C GLY A 57 -7.06 0.71 7.29
N GLY A 58 -6.18 0.95 8.26
CA GLY A 58 -4.90 0.23 8.30
C GLY A 58 -3.82 0.92 7.46
N GLY A 59 -3.87 2.27 7.39
CA GLY A 59 -2.85 3.03 6.68
C GLY A 59 -2.87 2.97 5.16
#